data_AF-A0A4W5K9K3-F1
#
_entry.id   AF-A0A4W5K9K3-F1
#
_cell.length_a   1.000
_cell.length_b   1.000
_cell.length_c   1.000
_cell.angle_alpha   90.00
_cell.angle_beta   90.00
_cell.angle_gamma   90.00
#
_symmetry.space_group_name_H-M   'P 1'
#
loop_
_entity.id
_entity.type
_entity.pdbx_description
1 polymer ?
#
loop_
_entity_poly.entity_id
_entity_poly.type
_entity_poly.pdbx_seq_one_letter_code
_entity_poly.pdbx_strand_id
1 'polypeptide(L)'
;MCIWTVTKGAAAWSCIRLSILSVLLVLLLYPLPSTCHPIAPGVATRSAARLSRAANTSSDTVVGRHVRSYNHLQGDVRKRKLYSYQKFFLRIDKNGKVNGTKNKDDLYSVLEIKSVDVGIVAIKGLSSNFYLAISKKGELYGARDFGVDCRLTERIEENRYNTYASAEWRNKKKPMFVGLSANGKPMRGKKTRRKNTATHFLPIVV
;
A
#
# COMPACT_ATOMS: atom_id res chain seq x y z
N MET A 1 -55.97 29.58 10.30
CA MET A 1 -55.73 28.83 9.07
C MET A 1 -54.97 29.73 8.12
N CYS A 2 -53.72 29.41 7.78
CA CYS A 2 -52.90 30.21 6.85
C CYS A 2 -52.33 29.27 5.78
N ILE A 3 -52.61 29.55 4.52
CA ILE A 3 -52.25 28.71 3.37
C ILE A 3 -50.84 29.08 2.91
N TRP A 4 -49.96 28.07 2.80
CA TRP A 4 -48.66 28.20 2.16
C TRP A 4 -48.64 27.39 0.87
N THR A 5 -48.59 28.06 -0.27
CA THR A 5 -48.42 27.43 -1.60
C THR A 5 -46.94 27.28 -1.95
N VAL A 6 -46.56 26.08 -2.38
CA VAL A 6 -45.18 25.72 -2.70
C VAL A 6 -44.83 26.16 -4.12
N THR A 7 -43.82 27.02 -4.27
CA THR A 7 -43.24 27.37 -5.58
C THR A 7 -42.25 26.32 -6.05
N LYS A 8 -42.39 25.85 -7.30
CA LYS A 8 -41.46 24.92 -7.93
C LYS A 8 -40.35 25.70 -8.65
N GLY A 9 -39.10 25.50 -8.27
CA GLY A 9 -37.94 26.05 -8.97
C GLY A 9 -37.73 25.37 -10.34
N ALA A 10 -37.56 26.17 -11.40
CA ALA A 10 -37.43 25.70 -12.78
C ALA A 10 -36.02 25.16 -13.11
N ALA A 11 -35.93 24.33 -14.14
CA ALA A 11 -34.71 23.61 -14.53
C ALA A 11 -33.74 24.46 -15.37
N ALA A 12 -32.46 24.49 -14.96
CA ALA A 12 -31.38 25.15 -15.69
C ALA A 12 -30.80 24.23 -16.80
N TRP A 13 -31.54 24.06 -17.90
CA TRP A 13 -31.17 23.17 -19.02
C TRP A 13 -31.12 23.93 -20.37
N SER A 14 -30.19 24.87 -20.53
CA SER A 14 -29.98 25.57 -21.82
C SER A 14 -28.53 25.94 -22.18
N CYS A 15 -27.62 26.11 -21.21
CA CYS A 15 -26.27 26.66 -21.47
C CYS A 15 -25.24 25.70 -22.10
N ILE A 16 -25.56 24.43 -22.39
CA ILE A 16 -24.58 23.42 -22.82
C ILE A 16 -24.43 23.34 -24.35
N ARG A 17 -25.40 23.80 -25.15
CA ARG A 17 -25.41 23.59 -26.62
C ARG A 17 -24.58 24.58 -27.46
N LEU A 18 -23.99 25.62 -26.87
CA LEU A 18 -23.17 26.61 -27.60
C LEU A 18 -21.65 26.39 -27.50
N SER A 19 -21.17 25.45 -26.68
CA SER A 19 -19.72 25.21 -26.48
C SER A 19 -19.09 24.26 -27.51
N ILE A 20 -19.89 23.57 -28.33
CA ILE A 20 -19.40 22.49 -29.22
C ILE A 20 -18.99 23.02 -30.61
N LEU A 21 -19.61 24.11 -31.10
CA LEU A 21 -19.26 24.69 -32.41
C LEU A 21 -17.90 25.42 -32.40
N SER A 22 -17.44 25.94 -31.27
CA SER A 22 -16.16 26.67 -31.19
C SER A 22 -14.94 25.75 -31.28
N VAL A 23 -15.04 24.51 -30.79
CA VAL A 23 -13.92 23.53 -30.81
C VAL A 23 -13.68 22.98 -32.22
N LEU A 24 -14.74 22.85 -33.03
CA LEU A 24 -14.66 22.39 -34.42
C LEU A 24 -13.96 23.38 -35.36
N LEU A 25 -13.96 24.68 -35.04
CA LEU A 25 -13.28 25.70 -35.85
C LEU A 25 -11.75 25.68 -35.67
N VAL A 26 -11.25 25.24 -34.51
CA VAL A 26 -9.81 25.25 -34.17
C VAL A 26 -9.03 24.12 -34.87
N LEU A 27 -9.71 23.05 -35.28
CA LEU A 27 -9.09 21.90 -35.97
C LEU A 27 -8.85 22.13 -37.48
N LEU A 28 -9.35 23.22 -38.06
CA LEU A 28 -9.19 23.53 -39.50
C LEU A 28 -7.94 24.35 -39.84
N LEU A 29 -7.12 24.73 -38.85
CA LEU A 29 -6.01 25.69 -39.04
C LEU A 29 -4.60 25.17 -38.71
N TYR A 30 -4.43 23.85 -38.51
CA TYR A 30 -3.11 23.24 -38.29
C TYR A 30 -2.79 22.16 -39.33
N PRO A 31 -1.90 22.42 -40.30
CA PRO A 31 -1.43 21.41 -41.24
C PRO A 31 -0.47 20.42 -40.55
N LEU A 32 -0.61 19.13 -40.87
CA LEU A 32 0.30 18.08 -40.44
C LEU A 32 1.63 18.16 -41.21
N PRO A 33 2.80 18.07 -40.55
CA PRO A 33 4.09 18.00 -41.25
C PRO A 33 4.34 16.62 -41.84
N SER A 34 4.64 16.58 -43.14
CA SER A 34 4.94 15.37 -43.91
C SER A 34 6.33 14.77 -43.62
N THR A 35 6.45 13.48 -43.87
CA THR A 35 7.66 12.64 -43.71
C THR A 35 8.78 12.94 -44.70
N CYS A 36 10.04 12.72 -44.32
CA CYS A 36 11.16 12.46 -45.23
C CYS A 36 12.07 11.31 -44.74
N HIS A 37 12.40 10.38 -45.62
CA HIS A 37 13.54 9.44 -45.50
C HIS A 37 14.76 10.01 -46.24
N PRO A 38 15.97 9.47 -45.99
CA PRO A 38 16.75 8.98 -47.14
C PRO A 38 17.45 7.63 -46.94
N ILE A 39 17.95 7.13 -48.07
CA ILE A 39 18.49 5.79 -48.36
C ILE A 39 20.04 5.78 -48.28
N ALA A 40 20.66 4.61 -48.05
CA ALA A 40 22.12 4.39 -48.14
C ALA A 40 22.54 3.74 -49.48
N PRO A 41 23.72 4.09 -50.05
CA PRO A 41 24.96 3.26 -49.94
C PRO A 41 26.28 4.09 -49.88
N GLY A 42 27.52 3.57 -49.82
CA GLY A 42 28.01 2.19 -49.56
C GLY A 42 29.43 1.89 -50.12
N VAL A 43 30.14 0.92 -49.52
CA VAL A 43 31.31 0.13 -50.02
C VAL A 43 32.74 0.74 -50.09
N ALA A 44 33.70 0.01 -49.48
CA ALA A 44 35.18 -0.07 -49.75
C ALA A 44 36.12 1.14 -49.43
N THR A 45 37.41 1.00 -49.04
CA THR A 45 38.27 -0.14 -48.65
C THR A 45 39.58 0.33 -47.96
N ARG A 46 40.21 -0.55 -47.12
CA ARG A 46 41.67 -0.66 -46.82
C ARG A 46 42.35 0.52 -46.05
N SER A 47 43.39 0.33 -45.21
CA SER A 47 44.11 -0.89 -44.76
C SER A 47 44.82 -0.69 -43.40
N ALA A 48 44.91 -1.79 -42.65
CA ALA A 48 45.95 -2.22 -41.70
C ALA A 48 46.84 -1.20 -40.92
N ALA A 49 46.73 -1.26 -39.59
CA ALA A 49 47.87 -1.63 -38.73
C ALA A 49 47.37 -2.30 -37.43
N ARG A 50 47.54 -3.63 -37.30
CA ARG A 50 47.40 -4.33 -36.01
C ARG A 50 48.79 -4.51 -35.41
N LEU A 51 48.96 -4.11 -34.15
CA LEU A 51 50.04 -4.59 -33.29
C LEU A 51 49.38 -5.24 -32.07
N SER A 52 49.61 -6.54 -31.92
CA SER A 52 49.09 -7.36 -30.83
C SER A 52 50.02 -7.28 -29.62
N ARG A 53 49.45 -7.11 -28.41
CA ARG A 53 50.16 -7.42 -27.17
C ARG A 53 49.24 -7.89 -26.05
N ALA A 54 49.57 -9.09 -25.58
CA ALA A 54 49.23 -9.72 -24.29
C ALA A 54 47.75 -9.78 -23.87
N ALA A 55 47.24 -11.02 -23.79
CA ALA A 55 46.09 -11.31 -22.94
C ALA A 55 46.49 -11.14 -21.46
N ASN A 56 45.66 -10.43 -20.69
CA ASN A 56 45.62 -10.55 -19.25
C ASN A 56 44.21 -10.96 -18.84
N THR A 57 44.05 -12.20 -18.40
CA THR A 57 42.86 -12.68 -17.71
C THR A 57 42.77 -12.04 -16.33
N SER A 58 42.16 -10.87 -16.24
CA SER A 58 41.58 -10.37 -14.99
C SER A 58 40.10 -10.72 -15.00
N SER A 59 39.71 -11.72 -14.20
CA SER A 59 38.33 -12.17 -14.07
C SER A 59 37.40 -11.00 -13.83
N ASP A 60 36.26 -11.00 -14.52
CA ASP A 60 35.20 -9.99 -14.40
C ASP A 60 34.51 -10.10 -13.03
N THR A 61 35.19 -9.60 -11.99
CA THR A 61 34.54 -9.30 -10.72
C THR A 61 33.74 -8.01 -10.90
N VAL A 62 32.62 -8.11 -11.61
CA VAL A 62 31.47 -7.24 -11.37
C VAL A 62 31.29 -7.23 -9.86
N VAL A 63 31.61 -6.10 -9.23
CA VAL A 63 31.32 -5.89 -7.81
C VAL A 63 29.80 -5.78 -7.73
N GLY A 64 29.16 -6.95 -7.65
CA GLY A 64 27.73 -7.10 -7.52
C GLY A 64 27.31 -6.22 -6.36
N ARG A 65 26.52 -5.19 -6.66
CA ARG A 65 26.06 -4.20 -5.68
C ARG A 65 25.58 -4.99 -4.48
N HIS A 66 26.30 -4.88 -3.35
CA HIS A 66 26.04 -5.70 -2.18
C HIS A 66 24.60 -5.43 -1.74
N VAL A 67 23.70 -6.33 -2.14
CA VAL A 67 22.29 -6.31 -1.74
C VAL A 67 22.35 -6.46 -0.24
N ARG A 68 22.10 -5.38 0.49
CA ARG A 68 22.06 -5.41 1.95
C ARG A 68 21.04 -6.47 2.31
N SER A 69 21.51 -7.63 2.81
CA SER A 69 20.64 -8.72 3.23
C SER A 69 19.91 -8.28 4.48
N TYR A 70 18.82 -7.56 4.26
CA TYR A 70 17.84 -7.31 5.29
C TYR A 70 17.12 -8.64 5.51
N ASN A 71 17.62 -9.44 6.47
CA ASN A 71 16.99 -10.69 6.88
C ASN A 71 15.53 -10.50 7.36
N HIS A 72 15.09 -9.25 7.56
CA HIS A 72 13.70 -8.87 7.84
C HIS A 72 12.83 -8.55 6.60
N LEU A 73 13.42 -8.54 5.40
CA LEU A 73 12.77 -8.35 4.10
C LEU A 73 12.86 -9.58 3.19
N GLN A 74 13.49 -10.67 3.64
CA GLN A 74 13.39 -11.95 2.94
C GLN A 74 11.91 -12.35 2.89
N GLY A 75 11.44 -12.70 1.69
CA GLY A 75 10.04 -13.01 1.38
C GLY A 75 9.61 -14.36 1.93
N ASP A 76 9.67 -14.51 3.24
CA ASP A 76 9.19 -15.67 3.98
C ASP A 76 8.55 -15.21 5.30
N VAL A 77 7.87 -16.13 5.96
CA VAL A 77 7.00 -15.91 7.12
C VAL A 77 7.76 -15.30 8.31
N ARG A 78 7.46 -14.03 8.66
CA ARG A 78 8.14 -13.32 9.77
C ARG A 78 7.33 -13.41 11.08
N LYS A 79 7.92 -14.02 12.11
CA LYS A 79 7.41 -14.00 13.49
C LYS A 79 7.79 -12.69 14.18
N ARG A 80 6.81 -11.97 14.73
CA ARG A 80 6.93 -10.63 15.30
C ARG A 80 5.95 -10.35 16.43
N LYS A 81 6.27 -9.39 17.29
CA LYS A 81 5.32 -8.68 18.16
C LYS A 81 5.04 -7.31 17.55
N LEU A 82 3.77 -6.89 17.49
CA LEU A 82 3.40 -5.54 17.02
C LEU A 82 3.22 -4.60 18.21
N TYR A 83 4.23 -3.79 18.49
CA TYR A 83 4.22 -2.83 19.59
C TYR A 83 3.64 -1.48 19.13
N SER A 84 2.45 -1.16 19.58
CA SER A 84 1.78 0.11 19.26
C SER A 84 2.53 1.31 19.84
N TYR A 85 2.42 2.46 19.17
CA TYR A 85 2.91 3.75 19.69
C TYR A 85 2.38 4.05 21.11
N GLN A 86 1.15 3.63 21.39
CA GLN A 86 0.46 3.75 22.68
C GLN A 86 1.00 2.82 23.78
N LYS A 87 2.13 2.15 23.54
CA LYS A 87 2.87 1.32 24.51
C LYS A 87 2.17 0.00 24.91
N PHE A 88 1.41 -0.58 23.97
CA PHE A 88 0.83 -1.93 24.10
C PHE A 88 1.28 -2.84 22.96
N PHE A 89 1.55 -4.11 23.24
CA PHE A 89 1.60 -5.16 22.23
C PHE A 89 0.18 -5.50 21.76
N LEU A 90 -0.03 -5.59 20.45
CA LEU A 90 -1.26 -6.12 19.88
C LEU A 90 -1.35 -7.62 20.20
N ARG A 91 -2.50 -8.07 20.70
CA ARG A 91 -2.81 -9.47 20.96
C ARG A 91 -4.14 -9.88 20.33
N ILE A 92 -4.26 -11.16 19.98
CA ILE A 92 -5.50 -11.78 19.54
C ILE A 92 -5.74 -13.00 20.44
N ASP A 93 -6.73 -12.92 21.33
CA ASP A 93 -6.95 -13.99 22.31
C ASP A 93 -7.62 -15.24 21.71
N LYS A 94 -7.74 -16.29 22.53
CA LYS A 94 -8.36 -17.57 22.17
C LYS A 94 -9.82 -17.49 21.68
N ASN A 95 -10.50 -16.35 21.90
CA ASN A 95 -11.87 -16.12 21.45
C ASN A 95 -11.93 -15.26 20.18
N GLY A 96 -10.78 -14.92 19.58
CA GLY A 96 -10.69 -14.02 18.43
C GLY A 96 -10.88 -12.54 18.81
N LYS A 97 -10.80 -12.17 20.09
CA LYS A 97 -10.90 -10.76 20.50
C LYS A 97 -9.54 -10.09 20.41
N VAL A 98 -9.50 -8.93 19.76
CA VAL A 98 -8.29 -8.13 19.56
C VAL A 98 -8.20 -7.02 20.59
N ASN A 99 -7.05 -6.88 21.26
CA ASN A 99 -6.76 -5.76 22.16
C ASN A 99 -5.25 -5.51 22.29
N GLY A 100 -4.88 -4.57 23.15
CA GLY A 100 -3.51 -4.34 23.60
C GLY A 100 -3.23 -5.00 24.95
N THR A 101 -1.99 -5.45 25.16
CA THR A 101 -1.44 -5.86 26.47
C THR A 101 -0.12 -5.12 26.74
N LYS A 102 0.21 -4.96 28.03
CA LYS A 102 1.53 -4.48 28.47
C LYS A 102 2.46 -5.64 28.86
N ASN A 103 1.93 -6.85 29.05
CA ASN A 103 2.75 -8.03 29.34
C ASN A 103 3.60 -8.36 28.10
N LYS A 104 4.92 -8.41 28.27
CA LYS A 104 5.89 -8.76 27.22
C LYS A 104 5.82 -10.24 26.86
N ASP A 105 5.40 -11.08 27.80
CA ASP A 105 5.47 -12.53 27.72
C ASP A 105 4.11 -13.17 27.42
N ASP A 106 3.10 -12.35 27.06
CA ASP A 106 1.81 -12.84 26.60
C ASP A 106 1.96 -13.58 25.26
N LEU A 107 1.73 -14.90 25.30
CA LEU A 107 1.79 -15.79 24.14
C LEU A 107 0.83 -15.33 23.02
N TYR A 108 -0.31 -14.72 23.36
CA TYR A 108 -1.28 -14.19 22.39
C TYR A 108 -0.81 -12.91 21.66
N SER A 109 0.33 -12.35 22.04
CA SER A 109 0.98 -11.21 21.37
C SER A 109 1.99 -11.62 20.29
N VAL A 110 2.32 -12.91 20.18
CA VAL A 110 3.22 -13.43 19.14
C VAL A 110 2.42 -13.61 17.85
N LEU A 111 2.80 -12.83 16.84
CA LEU A 111 2.11 -12.76 15.55
C LEU A 111 3.02 -13.28 14.43
N GLU A 112 2.43 -14.01 13.52
CA GLU A 112 3.00 -14.37 12.23
C GLU A 112 2.53 -13.33 11.20
N ILE A 113 3.46 -12.72 10.45
CA ILE A 113 3.11 -11.81 9.36
C ILE A 113 3.62 -12.39 8.04
N LYS A 114 2.70 -12.73 7.14
CA LYS A 114 2.97 -13.33 5.83
C LYS A 114 2.61 -12.33 4.73
N SER A 115 3.50 -12.14 3.76
CA SER A 115 3.15 -11.39 2.55
C SER A 115 2.15 -12.21 1.72
N VAL A 116 1.08 -11.58 1.26
CA VAL A 116 0.06 -12.19 0.38
C VAL A 116 -0.03 -11.51 -0.98
N ASP A 117 0.54 -10.31 -1.10
CA ASP A 117 0.59 -9.50 -2.31
C ASP A 117 1.65 -8.39 -2.14
N VAL A 118 1.94 -7.62 -3.18
CA VAL A 118 2.89 -6.50 -3.09
C VAL A 118 2.38 -5.45 -2.10
N GLY A 119 3.03 -5.35 -0.93
CA GLY A 119 2.64 -4.44 0.15
C GLY A 119 1.35 -4.84 0.89
N ILE A 120 0.82 -6.06 0.67
CA ILE A 120 -0.34 -6.59 1.41
C ILE A 120 0.10 -7.81 2.21
N VAL A 121 -0.28 -7.83 3.48
CA VAL A 121 0.07 -8.87 4.45
C VAL A 121 -1.17 -9.49 5.08
N ALA A 122 -1.04 -10.76 5.44
CA ALA A 122 -1.89 -11.42 6.43
C ALA A 122 -1.13 -11.42 7.77
N ILE A 123 -1.82 -11.11 8.86
CA ILE A 123 -1.27 -11.18 10.23
C ILE A 123 -2.07 -12.23 10.99
N LYS A 124 -1.43 -13.25 11.54
CA LYS A 124 -2.06 -14.35 12.28
C LYS A 124 -1.50 -14.44 13.70
N GLY A 125 -2.34 -14.58 14.72
CA GLY A 125 -1.88 -14.89 16.08
C GLY A 125 -1.46 -16.35 16.16
N LEU A 126 -0.20 -16.64 16.51
CA LEU A 126 0.30 -18.03 16.53
C LEU A 126 -0.44 -18.88 17.57
N SER A 127 -0.60 -18.38 18.80
CA SER A 127 -1.20 -19.13 19.90
C SER A 127 -2.73 -19.27 19.81
N SER A 128 -3.42 -18.35 19.11
CA SER A 128 -4.88 -18.38 18.97
C SER A 128 -5.36 -18.85 17.60
N ASN A 129 -4.47 -18.94 16.62
CA ASN A 129 -4.72 -19.27 15.21
C ASN A 129 -5.67 -18.33 14.44
N PHE A 130 -6.09 -17.20 15.01
CA PHE A 130 -6.93 -16.21 14.32
C PHE A 130 -6.10 -15.23 13.48
N TYR A 131 -6.61 -14.87 12.30
CA TYR A 131 -6.13 -13.76 11.47
C TYR A 131 -6.65 -12.42 11.97
N LEU A 132 -5.80 -11.40 12.02
CA LEU A 132 -6.17 -10.02 12.29
C LEU A 132 -7.00 -9.47 11.13
N ALA A 133 -8.25 -9.12 11.42
CA ALA A 133 -9.24 -8.74 10.42
C ALA A 133 -9.90 -7.40 10.75
N ILE A 134 -10.20 -6.60 9.72
CA ILE A 134 -11.02 -5.40 9.83
C ILE A 134 -12.31 -5.64 9.06
N SER A 135 -13.45 -5.60 9.75
CA SER A 135 -14.75 -5.79 9.09
C SER A 135 -15.15 -4.62 8.20
N LYS A 136 -16.07 -4.85 7.25
CA LYS A 136 -16.75 -3.78 6.48
C LYS A 136 -17.39 -2.71 7.36
N LYS A 137 -17.81 -3.06 8.58
CA LYS A 137 -18.35 -2.11 9.59
C LYS A 137 -17.24 -1.28 10.27
N GLY A 138 -15.98 -1.67 10.11
CA GLY A 138 -14.79 -1.09 10.71
C GLY A 138 -14.51 -1.63 12.11
N GLU A 139 -14.90 -2.87 12.42
CA GLU A 139 -14.54 -3.53 13.68
C GLU A 139 -13.25 -4.34 13.50
N LEU A 140 -12.35 -4.27 14.48
CA LEU A 140 -11.11 -5.04 14.51
C LEU A 140 -11.37 -6.33 15.29
N TYR A 141 -11.15 -7.48 14.67
CA TYR A 141 -11.47 -8.79 15.21
C TYR A 141 -10.49 -9.86 14.72
N GLY A 142 -10.56 -11.05 15.32
CA GLY A 142 -9.87 -12.26 14.84
C GLY A 142 -10.81 -13.09 13.96
N ALA A 143 -10.45 -13.30 12.70
CA ALA A 143 -11.13 -14.25 11.81
C ALA A 143 -10.47 -15.63 11.92
N ARG A 144 -11.24 -16.73 11.91
CA ARG A 144 -10.68 -18.10 11.91
C ARG A 144 -9.99 -18.40 10.59
N ASP A 145 -10.70 -18.12 9.50
CA ASP A 145 -10.28 -18.38 8.14
C ASP A 145 -9.75 -17.10 7.48
N PHE A 146 -8.79 -17.26 6.56
CA PHE A 146 -8.25 -16.15 5.81
C PHE A 146 -9.25 -15.67 4.74
N GLY A 147 -9.49 -14.36 4.67
CA GLY A 147 -10.43 -13.77 3.72
C GLY A 147 -10.18 -12.29 3.47
N VAL A 148 -11.11 -11.61 2.78
CA VAL A 148 -10.97 -10.21 2.36
C VAL A 148 -10.71 -9.24 3.52
N ASP A 149 -11.35 -9.46 4.68
CA ASP A 149 -11.18 -8.66 5.90
C ASP A 149 -9.75 -8.76 6.48
N CYS A 150 -9.01 -9.83 6.15
CA CYS A 150 -7.66 -10.13 6.64
C CYS A 150 -6.53 -9.56 5.75
N ARG A 151 -6.85 -9.04 4.57
CA ARG A 151 -5.88 -8.44 3.65
C ARG A 151 -5.54 -7.03 4.14
N LEU A 152 -4.34 -6.85 4.69
CA LEU A 152 -3.90 -5.59 5.27
C LEU A 152 -2.76 -4.97 4.45
N THR A 153 -2.95 -3.77 3.90
CA THR A 153 -1.86 -3.00 3.29
C THR A 153 -0.91 -2.50 4.37
N GLU A 154 0.34 -2.98 4.37
CA GLU A 154 1.40 -2.50 5.24
C GLU A 154 2.12 -1.31 4.58
N ARG A 155 2.40 -0.26 5.37
CA ARG A 155 3.27 0.85 4.95
C ARG A 155 4.15 1.31 6.09
N ILE A 156 5.40 1.65 5.78
CA ILE A 156 6.30 2.33 6.70
C ILE A 156 5.97 3.84 6.63
N GLU A 157 5.70 4.46 7.77
CA GLU A 157 5.47 5.90 7.88
C GLU A 157 6.78 6.65 8.17
N GLU A 158 6.77 7.96 7.95
CA GLU A 158 7.90 8.89 8.15
C GLU A 158 8.55 8.77 9.55
N ASN A 159 7.78 8.40 10.58
CA ASN A 159 8.28 8.22 11.95
C ASN A 159 8.87 6.83 12.25
N ARG A 160 9.14 6.00 11.22
CA ARG A 160 9.71 4.63 11.31
C ARG A 160 8.82 3.58 12.00
N TYR A 161 7.52 3.87 12.17
CA TYR A 161 6.50 2.87 12.52
C TYR A 161 5.75 2.41 11.28
N ASN A 162 5.13 1.24 11.33
CA ASN A 162 4.28 0.72 10.26
C ASN A 162 2.80 1.02 10.56
N THR A 163 2.03 1.31 9.52
CA THR A 163 0.56 1.28 9.56
C THR A 163 0.04 0.07 8.79
N TYR A 164 -1.10 -0.45 9.23
CA TYR A 164 -1.80 -1.57 8.58
C TYR A 164 -3.23 -1.11 8.25
N ALA A 165 -3.53 -0.90 6.98
CA ALA A 165 -4.86 -0.53 6.49
C ALA A 165 -5.59 -1.75 5.92
N SER A 166 -6.92 -1.82 6.02
CA SER A 166 -7.69 -2.77 5.22
C SER A 166 -7.47 -2.47 3.73
N ALA A 167 -7.08 -3.49 2.96
CA ALA A 167 -6.91 -3.37 1.52
C ALA A 167 -8.27 -3.14 0.82
N GLU A 168 -9.30 -3.82 1.30
CA GLU A 168 -10.67 -3.78 0.75
C GLU A 168 -11.50 -2.61 1.33
N TRP A 169 -11.56 -2.50 2.67
CA TRP A 169 -12.60 -1.69 3.31
C TRP A 169 -12.20 -0.24 3.60
N ARG A 170 -13.03 0.69 3.12
CA ARG A 170 -12.82 2.14 3.23
C ARG A 170 -14.05 2.83 3.83
N ASN A 171 -13.84 3.85 4.65
CA ASN A 171 -14.90 4.72 5.17
C ASN A 171 -15.07 5.93 4.24
N LYS A 172 -16.10 5.92 3.38
CA LYS A 172 -16.20 6.82 2.22
C LYS A 172 -14.91 6.71 1.38
N LYS A 173 -14.19 7.82 1.15
CA LYS A 173 -12.90 7.83 0.43
C LYS A 173 -11.66 7.63 1.33
N LYS A 174 -11.82 7.31 2.63
CA LYS A 174 -10.71 7.21 3.61
C LYS A 174 -10.41 5.75 3.97
N PRO A 175 -9.14 5.30 3.94
CA PRO A 175 -8.78 3.94 4.39
C PRO A 175 -9.06 3.76 5.89
N MET A 176 -9.34 2.52 6.29
CA MET A 176 -9.50 2.11 7.69
C MET A 176 -8.27 1.34 8.16
N PHE A 177 -7.76 1.66 9.34
CA PHE A 177 -6.53 1.11 9.88
C PHE A 177 -6.78 0.22 11.10
N VAL A 178 -5.88 -0.73 11.32
CA VAL A 178 -5.63 -1.32 12.65
C VAL A 178 -5.21 -0.19 13.59
N GLY A 179 -5.70 -0.18 14.83
CA GLY A 179 -5.30 0.81 15.82
C GLY A 179 -5.73 0.44 17.23
N LEU A 180 -4.93 0.86 18.21
CA LEU A 180 -5.20 0.74 19.63
C LEU A 180 -5.34 2.14 20.23
N SER A 181 -6.34 2.34 21.08
CA SER A 181 -6.48 3.58 21.85
C SER A 181 -5.39 3.70 22.91
N ALA A 182 -5.27 4.87 23.54
CA ALA A 182 -4.38 5.08 24.70
C ALA A 182 -4.65 4.11 25.88
N ASN A 183 -5.84 3.49 25.91
CA ASN A 183 -6.25 2.53 26.94
C ASN A 183 -6.09 1.07 26.46
N GLY A 184 -5.36 0.82 25.36
CA GLY A 184 -5.15 -0.52 24.79
C GLY A 184 -6.40 -1.17 24.20
N LYS A 185 -7.50 -0.44 24.02
CA LYS A 185 -8.73 -0.97 23.40
C LYS A 185 -8.66 -0.86 21.87
N PRO A 186 -9.21 -1.83 21.11
CA PRO A 186 -9.24 -1.74 19.64
C PRO A 186 -10.04 -0.51 19.19
N MET A 187 -9.51 0.21 18.20
CA MET A 187 -10.20 1.34 17.58
C MET A 187 -11.11 0.86 16.44
N ARG A 188 -12.29 1.47 16.32
CA ARG A 188 -13.18 1.25 15.17
C ARG A 188 -12.55 1.92 13.94
N GLY A 189 -12.21 1.15 12.90
CA GLY A 189 -11.51 1.56 11.68
C GLY A 189 -12.07 2.84 11.04
N LYS A 190 -13.40 3.05 11.07
CA LYS A 190 -14.06 4.28 10.60
C LYS A 190 -13.54 5.58 11.25
N LYS A 191 -13.09 5.50 12.51
CA LYS A 191 -12.51 6.61 13.30
C LYS A 191 -10.99 6.79 13.11
N THR A 192 -10.29 5.80 12.56
CA THR A 192 -8.83 5.81 12.37
C THR A 192 -8.38 6.70 11.20
N ARG A 193 -7.11 7.14 11.19
CA ARG A 193 -6.49 7.99 10.16
C ARG A 193 -4.99 7.67 10.10
N ARG A 194 -4.36 7.75 8.92
CA ARG A 194 -2.92 7.44 8.75
C ARG A 194 -2.01 8.23 9.69
N LYS A 195 -2.24 9.55 9.81
CA LYS A 195 -1.43 10.46 10.67
C LYS A 195 -1.69 10.31 12.18
N ASN A 196 -2.62 9.43 12.61
CA ASN A 196 -2.92 9.26 14.03
C ASN A 196 -2.00 8.18 14.61
N THR A 197 -1.11 8.55 15.53
CA THR A 197 -0.17 7.63 16.18
C THR A 197 -0.81 6.38 16.79
N ALA A 198 -2.10 6.42 17.14
CA ALA A 198 -2.86 5.25 17.56
C ALA A 198 -2.95 4.10 16.51
N THR A 199 -2.63 4.36 15.24
CA THR A 199 -2.56 3.35 14.16
C THR A 199 -1.13 2.90 13.82
N HIS A 200 -0.12 3.41 14.54
CA HIS A 200 1.29 3.13 14.29
C HIS A 200 1.78 1.98 15.18
N PHE A 201 2.44 0.99 14.58
CA PHE A 201 2.99 -0.19 15.24
C PHE A 201 4.43 -0.46 14.80
N LEU A 202 5.30 -0.80 15.75
CA LEU A 202 6.68 -1.21 15.51
C LEU A 202 6.76 -2.75 15.50
N PRO A 203 7.21 -3.40 14.41
CA PRO A 203 7.39 -4.86 14.35
C PRO A 203 8.68 -5.33 15.06
N ILE A 204 8.56 -5.72 16.31
CA ILE A 204 9.67 -6.21 17.14
C ILE A 204 9.89 -7.71 16.87
N VAL A 205 11.15 -8.15 16.80
CA VAL A 205 11.53 -9.56 16.73
C VAL A 205 11.10 -10.32 17.99
N VAL A 206 10.86 -11.63 17.86
CA VAL A 206 10.51 -12.56 18.95
C VAL A 206 11.56 -13.66 18.98
#